data_AF-A0A432SIS1-F1
#
_entry.id   AF-A0A432SIS1-F1
#
_cell.length_a   1.000
_cell.length_b   1.000
_cell.length_c   1.000
_cell.angle_alpha   90.00
_cell.angle_beta   90.00
_cell.angle_gamma   90.00
#
_symmetry.space_group_name_H-M   'P 1'
#
loop_
_entity.id
_entity.type
_entity.pdbx_description
1 polymer ?
#
loop_
_entity_poly.entity_id
_entity_poly.type
_entity_poly.pdbx_seq_one_letter_code
_entity_poly.pdbx_strand_id
1 'polypeptide(L)'
;MIREANFVTSLNAIYTLSIHTHLFAYSTNINIMKKFFHYLKEHPEFKIIGGKELHRKVSLAKNLSHKLEQKDNQYILTVTNNNAVPVDNLYIQLFKNPNAKITSGSVNNKRVTVKIDNQHSNVHLDTIPAKSSIKIYFTLKHMKG
;
A
#
# COMPACT_ATOMS: atom_id res chain seq x y z
N MET A 1 -8.26 12.49 -19.66
CA MET A 1 -6.97 12.04 -19.08
C MET A 1 -6.67 12.67 -17.72
N ILE A 2 -6.15 13.91 -17.59
CA ILE A 2 -5.76 14.46 -16.26
C ILE A 2 -6.91 14.45 -15.25
N ARG A 3 -8.07 15.02 -15.61
CA ARG A 3 -9.25 15.05 -14.72
C ARG A 3 -9.72 13.65 -14.32
N GLU A 4 -9.74 12.71 -15.27
CA GLU A 4 -10.15 11.33 -15.02
C GLU A 4 -9.14 10.60 -14.11
N ALA A 5 -7.85 10.78 -14.36
CA ALA A 5 -6.79 10.22 -13.52
C ALA A 5 -6.93 10.74 -12.09
N ASN A 6 -7.13 12.04 -11.91
CA ASN A 6 -7.36 12.65 -10.59
C ASN A 6 -8.61 12.08 -9.91
N PHE A 7 -9.72 11.97 -10.64
CA PHE A 7 -10.96 11.42 -10.10
C PHE A 7 -10.79 9.96 -9.66
N VAL A 8 -10.29 9.08 -10.54
CA VAL A 8 -10.13 7.65 -10.26
C VAL A 8 -9.15 7.42 -9.10
N THR A 9 -8.02 8.12 -9.09
CA THR A 9 -7.03 7.97 -8.01
C THR A 9 -7.49 8.55 -6.68
N SER A 10 -8.33 9.59 -6.67
CA SER A 10 -8.96 10.09 -5.43
C SER A 10 -9.82 9.04 -4.73
N LEU A 11 -10.30 8.04 -5.48
CA LEU A 11 -11.05 6.89 -4.96
C LEU A 11 -10.13 5.71 -4.57
N ASN A 12 -8.81 5.90 -4.53
CA ASN A 12 -7.80 4.85 -4.38
C ASN A 12 -7.93 3.72 -5.43
N ALA A 13 -8.43 4.04 -6.63
CA ALA A 13 -8.60 3.09 -7.73
C ALA A 13 -7.47 3.17 -8.77
N ILE A 14 -7.38 2.13 -9.61
CA ILE A 14 -6.36 2.02 -10.67
C ILE A 14 -6.91 2.66 -11.96
N TYR A 15 -6.23 3.70 -12.45
CA TYR A 15 -6.47 4.24 -13.78
C TYR A 15 -5.63 3.48 -14.81
N THR A 16 -6.27 2.90 -15.82
CA THR A 16 -5.60 2.22 -16.93
C THR A 16 -5.69 3.07 -18.19
N LEU A 17 -4.56 3.34 -18.82
CA LEU A 17 -4.51 4.01 -20.12
C LEU A 17 -4.29 2.97 -21.23
N SER A 18 -5.26 2.82 -22.12
CA SER A 18 -5.12 2.00 -23.33
C SER A 18 -4.73 2.87 -24.53
N ILE A 19 -3.68 2.47 -25.22
CA ILE A 19 -3.09 3.21 -26.36
C ILE A 19 -3.20 2.35 -27.61
N HIS A 20 -3.78 2.92 -28.68
CA HIS A 20 -3.83 2.29 -29.99
C HIS A 20 -2.87 3.00 -30.94
N THR A 21 -1.88 2.27 -31.46
CA THR A 21 -0.76 2.82 -32.24
C THR A 21 -1.20 3.57 -33.50
N HIS A 22 -2.28 3.14 -34.16
CA HIS A 22 -2.82 3.83 -35.34
C HIS A 22 -3.29 5.26 -35.03
N LEU A 23 -3.64 5.58 -33.79
CA LEU A 23 -4.01 6.93 -33.36
C LEU A 23 -2.77 7.82 -33.09
N PHE A 24 -1.58 7.23 -32.94
CA PHE A 24 -0.33 7.99 -32.76
C PHE A 24 0.29 8.46 -34.07
N ALA A 25 -0.31 8.13 -35.22
CA ALA A 25 0.03 8.73 -36.50
C ALA A 25 -0.22 10.25 -36.52
N TYR A 26 -1.08 10.76 -35.62
CA TYR A 26 -1.39 12.18 -35.51
C TYR A 26 -0.52 12.86 -34.45
N SER A 27 0.21 13.90 -34.85
CA SER A 27 1.09 14.70 -33.98
C SER A 27 0.36 15.33 -32.79
N THR A 28 -0.91 15.68 -32.96
CA THR A 28 -1.80 16.18 -31.91
C THR A 28 -1.96 15.17 -30.77
N ASN A 29 -2.17 13.89 -31.09
CA ASN A 29 -2.32 12.82 -30.11
C ASN A 29 -1.01 12.55 -29.36
N ILE A 30 0.13 12.61 -30.06
CA ILE A 30 1.46 12.53 -29.41
C ILE A 30 1.65 13.68 -28.42
N ASN A 31 1.29 14.90 -28.80
CA ASN A 31 1.43 16.08 -27.93
C ASN A 31 0.53 16.01 -26.70
N ILE A 32 -0.71 15.54 -26.86
CA ILE A 32 -1.63 15.27 -25.75
C ILE A 32 -1.02 14.26 -24.78
N MET A 33 -0.42 13.17 -25.29
CA MET A 33 0.23 12.19 -24.43
C MET A 33 1.46 12.71 -23.70
N LYS A 34 2.31 13.47 -24.40
CA LYS A 34 3.48 14.10 -23.78
C LYS A 34 3.07 14.98 -22.60
N LYS A 35 2.02 15.78 -22.75
CA LYS A 35 1.47 16.62 -21.67
C LYS A 35 1.00 15.77 -20.48
N PHE A 36 0.33 14.66 -20.73
CA PHE A 36 -0.12 13.76 -19.66
C PHE A 36 1.04 13.09 -18.91
N PHE A 37 2.04 12.56 -19.62
CA PHE A 37 3.22 11.99 -18.96
C PHE A 37 4.07 13.03 -18.24
N HIS A 38 4.10 14.27 -18.73
CA HIS A 38 4.75 15.37 -18.03
C HIS A 38 4.02 15.66 -16.71
N TYR A 39 2.70 15.80 -16.74
CA TYR A 39 1.86 15.93 -15.55
C TYR A 39 2.11 14.80 -14.54
N LEU A 40 2.11 13.54 -14.97
CA LEU A 40 2.36 12.41 -14.06
C LEU A 40 3.76 12.43 -13.41
N LYS A 41 4.77 13.01 -14.08
CA LYS A 41 6.12 13.16 -13.51
C LYS A 41 6.20 14.25 -12.45
N GLU A 42 5.39 15.30 -12.58
CA GLU A 42 5.33 16.42 -11.63
C GLU A 42 4.48 16.09 -10.39
N HIS A 43 3.68 15.02 -10.46
CA HIS A 43 2.76 14.59 -9.41
C HIS A 43 3.15 13.20 -8.85
N PRO A 44 4.08 13.13 -7.87
CA PRO A 44 4.61 11.87 -7.33
C PRO A 44 3.58 10.99 -6.61
N GLU A 45 2.41 11.54 -6.27
CA GLU A 45 1.25 10.78 -5.79
C GLU A 45 0.72 9.78 -6.83
N PHE A 46 0.94 10.02 -8.13
CA PHE A 46 0.61 9.06 -9.19
C PHE A 46 1.74 8.06 -9.37
N LYS A 47 1.55 6.86 -8.82
CA LYS A 47 2.48 5.75 -9.06
C LYS A 47 2.19 5.06 -10.40
N ILE A 48 3.03 5.32 -11.40
CA ILE A 48 2.98 4.60 -12.68
C ILE A 48 3.48 3.18 -12.48
N ILE A 49 2.67 2.18 -12.85
CA ILE A 49 3.01 0.77 -12.74
C ILE A 49 2.72 0.04 -14.06
N GLY A 50 3.62 -0.85 -14.47
CA GLY A 50 3.40 -1.71 -15.64
C GLY A 50 2.42 -2.85 -15.34
N GLY A 51 1.67 -3.31 -16.34
CA GLY A 51 0.66 -4.38 -16.16
C GLY A 51 1.24 -5.68 -15.57
N LYS A 52 2.43 -6.10 -16.01
CA LYS A 52 3.13 -7.27 -15.44
C LYS A 52 3.47 -7.10 -13.97
N GLU A 53 3.93 -5.91 -13.58
CA GLU A 53 4.26 -5.60 -12.20
C GLU A 53 3.00 -5.53 -11.33
N LEU A 54 1.92 -4.91 -11.84
CA LEU A 54 0.62 -4.87 -11.17
C LEU A 54 0.09 -6.28 -10.91
N HIS A 55 0.08 -7.14 -11.94
CA HIS A 55 -0.36 -8.52 -11.81
C HIS A 55 0.46 -9.28 -10.75
N ARG A 56 1.80 -9.09 -10.77
CA ARG A 56 2.68 -9.66 -9.75
C ARG A 56 2.31 -9.19 -8.34
N LYS A 57 2.13 -7.88 -8.14
CA LYS A 57 1.76 -7.31 -6.82
C LYS A 57 0.42 -7.84 -6.33
N VAL A 58 -0.59 -7.92 -7.21
CA VAL A 58 -1.91 -8.49 -6.87
C VAL A 58 -1.80 -9.96 -6.48
N SER A 59 -1.03 -10.75 -7.25
CA SER A 59 -0.81 -12.17 -6.95
C SER A 59 -0.12 -12.37 -5.59
N LEU A 60 0.92 -11.58 -5.30
CA LEU A 60 1.60 -11.60 -4.00
C LEU A 60 0.66 -11.22 -2.85
N ALA A 61 -0.14 -10.17 -3.04
CA ALA A 61 -1.08 -9.68 -2.03
C ALA A 61 -2.18 -10.71 -1.70
N LYS A 62 -2.68 -11.45 -2.69
CA LYS A 62 -3.68 -12.52 -2.46
C LYS A 62 -3.19 -13.64 -1.55
N ASN A 63 -1.88 -13.88 -1.54
CA ASN A 63 -1.25 -14.89 -0.70
C ASN A 63 -0.74 -14.35 0.64
N LEU A 64 -1.03 -13.08 0.96
CA LEU A 64 -0.88 -12.56 2.31
C LEU A 64 -2.15 -12.91 3.10
N SER A 65 -1.99 -13.55 4.25
CA SER A 65 -3.07 -13.70 5.22
C SER A 65 -2.83 -12.80 6.41
N HIS A 66 -3.90 -12.43 7.09
CA HIS A 66 -3.82 -11.63 8.30
C HIS A 66 -4.78 -12.17 9.37
N LYS A 67 -4.39 -12.00 10.63
CA LYS A 67 -5.21 -12.34 11.79
C LYS A 67 -5.05 -11.25 12.83
N LEU A 68 -6.16 -10.74 13.34
CA LEU A 68 -6.18 -9.81 14.46
C LEU A 68 -6.64 -10.55 15.71
N GLU A 69 -5.83 -10.53 16.76
CA GLU A 69 -6.16 -11.09 18.06
C GLU A 69 -6.18 -9.96 19.10
N GLN A 70 -7.14 -9.99 20.02
CA GLN A 70 -7.14 -9.14 21.20
C GLN A 70 -6.65 -9.97 22.40
N LYS A 71 -5.69 -9.44 23.15
CA LYS A 71 -5.22 -9.98 24.43
C LYS A 71 -5.14 -8.84 25.43
N ASP A 72 -5.97 -8.91 26.48
CA ASP A 72 -6.11 -7.85 27.47
C ASP A 72 -6.38 -6.48 26.79
N ASN A 73 -5.52 -5.48 27.05
CA ASN A 73 -5.57 -4.14 26.43
C ASN A 73 -4.71 -4.02 25.16
N GLN A 74 -4.24 -5.14 24.60
CA GLN A 74 -3.40 -5.17 23.42
C GLN A 74 -4.09 -5.86 22.25
N TYR A 75 -3.81 -5.38 21.04
CA TYR A 75 -4.17 -6.06 19.81
C TYR A 75 -2.90 -6.54 19.12
N ILE A 76 -2.97 -7.72 18.52
CA ILE A 76 -1.85 -8.34 17.79
C ILE A 76 -2.34 -8.60 16.37
N LEU A 77 -1.83 -7.83 15.41
CA LEU A 77 -1.99 -8.14 13.99
C LEU A 77 -0.86 -9.05 13.57
N THR A 78 -1.20 -10.29 13.23
CA THR A 78 -0.29 -11.18 12.55
C THR A 78 -0.51 -11.05 11.06
N VAL A 79 0.53 -10.77 10.28
CA VAL A 79 0.49 -10.84 8.81
C VAL A 79 1.44 -11.95 8.38
N THR A 80 0.95 -12.87 7.57
CA THR A 80 1.69 -14.04 7.11
C THR A 80 1.90 -13.96 5.62
N ASN A 81 3.15 -14.05 5.19
CA ASN A 81 3.52 -14.22 3.81
C ASN A 81 3.50 -15.71 3.42
N ASN A 82 2.42 -16.16 2.79
CA ASN A 82 2.32 -17.54 2.29
C ASN A 82 2.98 -17.71 0.92
N ASN A 83 3.54 -16.65 0.33
CA ASN A 83 4.28 -16.76 -0.93
C ASN A 83 5.59 -17.53 -0.75
N ALA A 84 6.05 -18.17 -1.83
CA ALA A 84 7.39 -18.77 -1.90
C ALA A 84 8.51 -17.74 -2.06
N VAL A 85 8.16 -16.45 -2.23
CA VAL A 85 9.09 -15.34 -2.39
C VAL A 85 8.84 -14.26 -1.33
N PRO A 86 9.85 -13.43 -1.01
CA PRO A 86 9.66 -12.28 -0.14
C PRO A 86 8.65 -11.28 -0.72
N VAL A 87 7.98 -10.55 0.18
CA VAL A 87 7.13 -9.41 -0.17
C VAL A 87 7.78 -8.15 0.37
N ASP A 88 8.16 -7.26 -0.55
CA ASP A 88 8.82 -6.00 -0.22
C ASP A 88 7.84 -4.82 -0.20
N ASN A 89 8.15 -3.82 0.61
CA ASN A 89 7.44 -2.55 0.76
C ASN A 89 5.94 -2.76 1.06
N LEU A 90 5.64 -3.56 2.09
CA LEU A 90 4.26 -3.74 2.53
C LEU A 90 3.81 -2.51 3.33
N TYR A 91 2.70 -1.93 2.90
CA TYR A 91 1.98 -0.89 3.63
C TYR A 91 0.72 -1.49 4.24
N ILE A 92 0.59 -1.37 5.55
CA ILE A 92 -0.60 -1.74 6.30
C ILE A 92 -1.21 -0.45 6.83
N GLN A 93 -2.40 -0.11 6.35
CA GLN A 93 -3.18 0.99 6.86
C GLN A 93 -4.12 0.48 7.95
N LEU A 94 -3.99 1.01 9.16
CA LEU A 94 -4.91 0.72 10.24
C LEU A 94 -5.91 1.87 10.34
N PHE A 95 -7.17 1.58 10.05
CA PHE A 95 -8.24 2.57 10.16
C PHE A 95 -8.39 3.04 11.61
N LYS A 96 -8.46 4.36 11.77
CA LYS A 96 -8.27 5.10 13.02
C LYS A 96 -9.34 4.73 14.06
N ASN A 97 -8.93 4.03 15.12
CA ASN A 97 -9.55 4.22 16.42
C ASN A 97 -8.77 5.35 17.13
N PRO A 98 -9.39 6.49 17.47
CA PRO A 98 -8.69 7.62 18.11
C PRO A 98 -7.99 7.26 19.42
N ASN A 99 -8.29 6.09 20.00
CA ASN A 99 -7.73 5.61 21.26
C ASN A 99 -6.64 4.53 21.09
N ALA A 100 -6.32 4.12 19.86
CA ALA A 100 -5.30 3.11 19.58
C ALA A 100 -3.92 3.75 19.39
N LYS A 101 -2.96 3.37 20.23
CA LYS A 101 -1.55 3.74 20.06
C LYS A 101 -0.79 2.50 19.58
N ILE A 102 -0.11 2.60 18.43
CA ILE A 102 0.84 1.55 18.04
C ILE A 102 2.03 1.62 18.99
N THR A 103 2.36 0.50 19.64
CA THR A 103 3.43 0.46 20.66
C THR A 103 4.69 -0.22 20.14
N SER A 104 4.58 -1.23 19.26
CA SER A 104 5.75 -1.89 18.65
C SER A 104 5.38 -2.83 17.50
N GLY A 105 6.36 -3.18 16.65
CA GLY A 105 6.24 -4.23 15.64
C GLY A 105 7.47 -5.15 15.66
N SER A 106 7.26 -6.45 15.43
CA SER A 106 8.32 -7.45 15.40
C SER A 106 8.16 -8.44 14.25
N VAL A 107 9.28 -8.85 13.66
CA VAL A 107 9.38 -9.86 12.61
C VAL A 107 10.38 -10.90 13.05
N ASN A 108 9.98 -12.15 13.28
CA ASN A 108 10.89 -13.22 13.72
C ASN A 108 11.88 -12.76 14.82
N ASN A 109 11.38 -12.13 15.89
CA ASN A 109 12.15 -11.54 17.00
C ASN A 109 13.06 -10.34 16.66
N LYS A 110 13.00 -9.77 15.45
CA LYS A 110 13.66 -8.50 15.09
C LYS A 110 12.66 -7.34 15.14
N ARG A 111 13.04 -6.23 15.79
CA ARG A 111 12.25 -4.99 15.79
C ARG A 111 12.16 -4.45 14.37
N VAL A 112 10.95 -4.08 13.93
CA VAL A 112 10.76 -3.36 12.67
C VAL A 112 10.40 -1.92 12.93
N THR A 113 10.93 -1.03 12.10
CA THR A 113 10.67 0.41 12.16
C THR A 113 9.23 0.68 11.77
N VAL A 114 8.38 0.91 12.77
CA VAL A 114 7.01 1.36 12.55
C VAL A 114 7.01 2.89 12.47
N LYS A 115 6.77 3.44 11.28
CA LYS A 115 6.56 4.90 11.10
C LYS A 115 5.07 5.21 11.23
N ILE A 116 4.69 5.91 12.30
CA ILE A 116 3.32 6.32 12.59
C ILE A 116 3.09 7.71 11.99
N ASP A 117 2.08 7.87 11.14
CA ASP A 117 1.63 9.17 10.64
C ASP A 117 0.37 9.61 11.40
N ASN A 118 0.22 10.91 11.65
CA ASN A 118 -0.77 11.49 12.57
C ASN A 118 -2.22 11.41 12.07
N GLN A 119 -2.45 10.97 10.82
CA GLN A 119 -3.79 10.82 10.24
C GLN A 119 -4.24 9.35 10.16
N HIS A 120 -3.31 8.43 9.92
CA HIS A 120 -3.53 6.99 9.85
C HIS A 120 -2.38 6.27 10.53
N SER A 121 -2.71 5.30 11.39
CA SER A 121 -1.72 4.40 11.99
C SER A 121 -1.17 3.47 10.91
N ASN A 122 -0.29 4.01 10.07
CA ASN A 122 0.34 3.28 8.98
C ASN A 122 1.50 2.47 9.53
N VAL A 123 1.66 1.25 9.02
CA VAL A 123 2.82 0.41 9.30
C VAL A 123 3.49 0.13 7.97
N HIS A 124 4.70 0.67 7.80
CA HIS A 124 5.55 0.36 6.66
C HIS A 124 6.54 -0.74 7.04
N LEU A 125 6.64 -1.75 6.19
CA LEU A 125 7.53 -2.88 6.36
C LEU A 125 8.36 -3.05 5.10
N ASP A 126 9.67 -2.97 5.24
CA ASP A 126 10.58 -3.02 4.08
C ASP A 126 10.51 -4.39 3.38
N THR A 127 10.51 -5.49 4.14
CA THR A 127 10.39 -6.85 3.60
C THR A 127 9.75 -7.82 4.61
N ILE A 128 8.85 -8.68 4.13
CA ILE A 128 8.43 -9.91 4.81
C ILE A 128 9.05 -11.11 4.08
N PRO A 129 9.92 -11.90 4.72
CA PRO A 129 10.50 -13.09 4.10
C PRO A 129 9.46 -14.08 3.58
N ALA A 130 9.84 -14.92 2.62
CA ALA A 130 9.00 -16.01 2.14
C ALA A 130 8.57 -16.92 3.29
N LYS A 131 7.34 -17.44 3.25
CA LYS A 131 6.82 -18.41 4.24
C LYS A 131 7.00 -17.99 5.69
N SER A 132 6.88 -16.69 5.98
CA SER A 132 7.13 -16.13 7.31
C SER A 132 5.94 -15.32 7.82
N SER A 133 5.92 -15.06 9.12
CA SER A 133 4.90 -14.23 9.76
C SER A 133 5.52 -13.09 10.53
N ILE A 134 4.80 -11.99 10.56
CA ILE A 134 5.14 -10.80 11.32
C ILE A 134 4.05 -10.56 12.35
N LYS A 135 4.41 -10.01 13.51
CA LYS A 135 3.47 -9.63 14.56
C LYS A 135 3.63 -8.16 14.88
N ILE A 136 2.54 -7.42 14.75
CA ILE A 136 2.45 -6.00 15.03
C ILE A 136 1.55 -5.84 16.26
N TYR A 137 2.05 -5.14 17.27
CA TYR A 137 1.39 -4.97 18.56
C TYR A 137 0.84 -3.54 18.70
N PHE A 138 -0.41 -3.47 19.12
CA PHE A 138 -1.13 -2.24 19.40
C PHE A 138 -1.62 -2.25 20.84
N THR A 139 -1.78 -1.07 21.43
CA THR A 139 -2.39 -0.94 22.75
C THR A 139 -3.50 0.11 22.67
N LEU A 140 -4.69 -0.22 23.17
CA LEU A 140 -5.73 0.79 23.37
C LEU A 140 -5.43 1.53 24.68
N LYS A 141 -5.35 2.86 24.63
CA LYS A 141 -5.40 3.66 25.85
C LYS A 141 -6.86 3.68 26.33
N HIS A 142 -7.11 3.20 27.55
CA HIS A 142 -8.36 3.48 28.24
C HIS A 142 -8.46 4.97 28.54
N MET A 143 -9.61 5.57 28.22
CA MET A 143 -9.96 6.88 28.79
C MET A 143 -10.29 6.66 30.27
N LYS A 144 -9.60 7.37 31.16
CA LYS A 144 -10.20 7.67 32.46
C LYS A 144 -11.39 8.58 32.15
N GLY A 145 -12.60 8.11 32.49
CA GLY A 145 -13.83 8.91 32.44
C GLY A 145 -13.77 10.11 33.38
#